data_AF-A0A2V5LDS0-F1
#
_entry.id   AF-A0A2V5LDS0-F1
#
_cell.length_a   1.000
_cell.length_b   1.000
_cell.length_c   1.000
_cell.angle_alpha   90.00
_cell.angle_beta   90.00
_cell.angle_gamma   90.00
#
_symmetry.space_group_name_H-M   'P 1'
#
loop_
_entity.id
_entity.type
_entity.pdbx_description
1 polymer ?
#
loop_
_entity_poly.entity_id
_entity_poly.type
_entity_poly.pdbx_seq_one_letter_code
_entity_poly.pdbx_strand_id
1 'polypeptide(L)'
;MVVTLRVSPRKPDSRSVLWMLVVVVLGVSALTACTGGVAPVSSPTGEHQSATPTGSGVSASSHFNDACTQARPVHGPVPGPTDIAIGKLSFGGARAAANLPSTDAPILDHGSTFYKMGAQLPANTSATVTIVAPEVSEATIIAETGPKSGTRSVTYTNCTDTAQWWVAGFVLWGRQTGCVTVETTSSADPTPQRAVISLNAGKCPPA
;
A
#
# COMPACT_ATOMS: atom_id res chain seq x y z
N MET A 1 59.54 6.37 -16.07
CA MET A 1 58.66 7.51 -16.31
C MET A 1 57.67 7.55 -15.14
N VAL A 2 57.88 8.45 -14.19
CA VAL A 2 57.13 8.50 -12.92
C VAL A 2 56.06 9.58 -13.06
N VAL A 3 54.79 9.21 -12.91
CA VAL A 3 53.65 10.15 -12.93
C VAL A 3 53.24 10.42 -11.48
N THR A 4 53.50 11.62 -11.00
CA THR A 4 53.13 12.08 -9.66
C THR A 4 51.71 12.66 -9.70
N LEU A 5 50.74 11.99 -9.08
CA LEU A 5 49.38 12.49 -8.89
C LEU A 5 49.36 13.51 -7.73
N ARG A 6 49.06 14.78 -8.02
CA ARG A 6 48.76 15.80 -7.01
C ARG A 6 47.32 15.63 -6.53
N VAL A 7 47.14 15.21 -5.29
CA VAL A 7 45.86 15.26 -4.57
C VAL A 7 45.72 16.66 -3.96
N SER A 8 44.65 17.37 -4.31
CA SER A 8 44.30 18.67 -3.73
C SER A 8 43.37 18.46 -2.52
N PRO A 9 43.71 18.95 -1.32
CA PRO A 9 42.83 18.79 -0.15
C PRO A 9 41.64 19.77 -0.23
N ARG A 10 40.42 19.23 -0.26
CA ARG A 10 39.21 20.05 -0.04
C ARG A 10 39.12 20.42 1.44
N LYS A 11 38.99 21.73 1.65
CA LYS A 11 38.78 22.43 2.92
C LYS A 11 37.43 22.02 3.55
N PRO A 12 37.35 21.77 4.87
CA PRO A 12 36.08 21.59 5.56
C PRO A 12 35.46 22.96 5.84
N ASP A 13 34.30 23.25 5.26
CA ASP A 13 33.55 24.47 5.59
C ASP A 13 32.82 24.30 6.92
N SER A 14 33.45 24.87 7.92
CA SER A 14 32.93 25.23 9.22
C SER A 14 31.76 26.20 9.08
N ARG A 15 30.54 25.72 9.33
CA ARG A 15 29.41 26.56 9.71
C ARG A 15 28.78 26.05 11.00
N SER A 16 29.49 26.30 12.09
CA SER A 16 28.89 26.56 13.40
C SER A 16 28.04 27.82 13.29
N VAL A 17 26.71 27.67 13.36
CA VAL A 17 25.82 28.78 13.74
C VAL A 17 24.93 28.28 14.87
N LEU A 18 25.37 28.69 16.05
CA LEU A 18 24.71 28.73 17.34
C LEU A 18 23.50 29.69 17.28
N TRP A 19 22.27 29.22 17.55
CA TRP A 19 21.19 30.07 18.07
C TRP A 19 20.22 29.27 18.95
N MET A 20 20.37 29.50 20.26
CA MET A 20 19.34 29.81 21.28
C MET A 20 18.04 28.99 21.30
N LEU A 21 17.75 28.19 22.35
CA LEU A 21 17.23 28.57 23.69
C LEU A 21 15.86 29.29 23.70
N VAL A 22 14.89 28.56 24.26
CA VAL A 22 13.77 28.98 25.14
C VAL A 22 12.54 29.60 24.47
N VAL A 23 11.36 28.96 24.63
CA VAL A 23 10.31 29.34 25.61
C VAL A 23 9.41 28.13 25.87
N VAL A 24 9.32 27.72 27.14
CA VAL A 24 8.27 26.87 27.70
C VAL A 24 7.05 27.75 27.93
N VAL A 25 5.88 27.39 27.39
CA VAL A 25 4.60 27.93 27.85
C VAL A 25 3.72 26.79 28.32
N LEU A 26 3.54 26.73 29.64
CA LEU A 26 2.45 26.03 30.31
C LEU A 26 1.11 26.61 29.86
N GLY A 27 0.18 25.76 29.43
CA GLY A 27 -1.23 26.08 29.27
C GLY A 27 -2.07 25.05 30.01
N VAL A 28 -2.56 25.43 31.19
CA VAL A 28 -3.41 24.64 32.09
C VAL A 28 -4.87 24.67 31.62
N SER A 29 -5.46 23.47 31.59
CA SER A 29 -6.86 23.07 31.83
C SER A 29 -8.04 23.99 31.47
N ALA A 30 -8.96 23.46 30.67
CA ALA A 30 -10.39 23.61 30.92
C ALA A 30 -11.13 22.30 30.57
N LEU A 31 -11.59 21.59 31.59
CA LEU A 31 -12.59 20.52 31.47
C LEU A 31 -13.95 21.17 31.21
N THR A 32 -14.59 20.83 30.10
CA THR A 32 -16.03 21.04 29.91
C THR A 32 -16.74 19.70 30.02
N ALA A 33 -17.27 19.43 31.20
CA ALA A 33 -18.22 18.37 31.46
C ALA A 33 -19.60 18.78 30.91
N CYS A 34 -20.11 18.06 29.92
CA CYS A 34 -21.53 18.15 29.56
C CYS A 34 -22.31 17.18 30.46
N THR A 35 -23.09 17.77 31.35
CA THR A 35 -24.06 17.12 32.23
C THR A 35 -25.15 16.41 31.41
N GLY A 36 -25.17 15.08 31.46
CA GLY A 36 -26.30 14.27 31.03
C GLY A 36 -27.43 14.33 32.06
N GLY A 37 -28.53 14.99 31.71
CA GLY A 37 -29.77 14.95 32.46
C GLY A 37 -30.54 13.66 32.18
N VAL A 38 -30.79 12.88 33.22
CA VAL A 38 -31.65 11.69 33.19
C VAL A 38 -33.09 12.14 33.44
N ALA A 39 -33.99 11.82 32.51
CA ALA A 39 -35.43 11.85 32.75
C ALA A 39 -35.98 10.42 32.55
N PRO A 40 -36.86 9.92 33.43
CA PRO A 40 -37.46 8.60 33.27
C PRO A 40 -38.67 8.72 32.34
N VAL A 41 -38.73 7.87 31.31
CA VAL A 41 -39.96 7.66 30.54
C VAL A 41 -40.25 6.17 30.47
N SER A 42 -41.47 5.87 30.89
CA SER A 42 -42.10 4.58 31.09
C SER A 42 -42.10 3.66 29.86
N SER A 43 -41.99 2.36 30.14
CA SER A 43 -42.26 1.27 29.20
C SER A 43 -43.66 1.35 28.59
N PRO A 44 -43.81 0.82 27.37
CA PRO A 44 -44.93 -0.09 27.12
C PRO A 44 -44.46 -1.45 26.60
N THR A 45 -45.17 -2.44 27.12
CA THR A 45 -45.24 -3.85 26.73
C THR A 45 -45.26 -4.05 25.21
N GLY A 46 -44.42 -4.97 24.71
CA GLY A 46 -44.43 -5.46 23.35
C GLY A 46 -43.82 -6.86 23.28
N GLU A 47 -44.67 -7.83 23.01
CA GLU A 47 -44.42 -9.26 22.84
C GLU A 47 -43.46 -9.60 21.67
N HIS A 48 -42.80 -10.75 21.82
CA HIS A 48 -42.35 -11.68 20.77
C HIS A 48 -41.53 -11.13 19.58
N GLN A 49 -40.24 -11.49 19.55
CA GLN A 49 -39.68 -12.32 18.46
C GLN A 49 -38.27 -12.81 18.79
N SER A 50 -38.07 -14.13 18.68
CA SER A 50 -36.75 -14.75 18.60
C SER A 50 -35.99 -14.14 17.42
N ALA A 51 -35.00 -13.31 17.72
CA ALA A 51 -33.94 -13.01 16.78
C ALA A 51 -32.75 -13.90 17.13
N THR A 52 -32.58 -14.95 16.33
CA THR A 52 -31.30 -15.65 16.14
C THR A 52 -30.16 -14.65 16.19
N PRO A 53 -29.05 -14.91 16.91
CA PRO A 53 -27.86 -14.10 16.75
C PRO A 53 -27.35 -14.37 15.34
N THR A 54 -27.74 -13.51 14.39
CA THR A 54 -27.00 -13.31 13.15
C THR A 54 -25.63 -12.84 13.60
N GLY A 55 -24.73 -13.80 13.79
CA GLY A 55 -23.32 -13.51 13.91
C GLY A 55 -22.98 -12.62 12.72
N SER A 56 -22.56 -11.39 13.02
CA SER A 56 -21.85 -10.52 12.09
C SER A 56 -20.54 -11.23 11.72
N GLY A 57 -20.66 -12.26 10.88
CA GLY A 57 -19.58 -13.00 10.30
C GLY A 57 -18.90 -12.09 9.31
N VAL A 58 -17.69 -11.67 9.68
CA VAL A 58 -16.60 -11.22 8.80
C VAL A 58 -17.03 -10.20 7.74
N SER A 59 -16.83 -8.93 8.08
CA SER A 59 -16.82 -7.80 7.15
C SER A 59 -16.27 -8.22 5.78
N ALA A 60 -17.08 -8.06 4.74
CA ALA A 60 -16.68 -8.29 3.36
C ALA A 60 -15.30 -7.64 3.15
N SER A 61 -14.35 -8.44 2.65
CA SER A 61 -13.01 -8.01 2.27
C SER A 61 -13.06 -6.64 1.61
N SER A 62 -12.37 -5.64 2.15
CA SER A 62 -12.28 -4.34 1.50
C SER A 62 -11.77 -4.56 0.07
N HIS A 63 -12.59 -4.15 -0.88
CA HIS A 63 -12.34 -4.24 -2.31
C HIS A 63 -12.47 -2.84 -2.89
N PHE A 64 -11.59 -2.51 -3.83
CA PHE A 64 -11.59 -1.21 -4.50
C PHE A 64 -11.54 -1.41 -6.03
N ASN A 65 -12.35 -0.65 -6.76
CA ASN A 65 -12.29 -0.60 -8.21
C ASN A 65 -11.56 0.67 -8.62
N ASP A 66 -10.38 0.54 -9.22
CA ASP A 66 -9.61 1.66 -9.76
C ASP A 66 -9.93 1.83 -11.25
N ALA A 67 -10.74 2.85 -11.53
CA ALA A 67 -11.38 3.04 -12.82
C ALA A 67 -10.41 3.52 -13.91
N CYS A 68 -10.88 3.45 -15.16
CA CYS A 68 -10.12 3.83 -16.35
C CYS A 68 -9.61 5.27 -16.34
N THR A 69 -10.29 6.18 -15.64
CA THR A 69 -9.92 7.60 -15.57
C THR A 69 -8.60 7.86 -14.83
N GLN A 70 -8.11 6.88 -14.08
CA GLN A 70 -6.86 6.97 -13.31
C GLN A 70 -5.68 6.30 -14.02
N ALA A 71 -5.97 5.60 -15.12
CA ALA A 71 -4.98 4.89 -15.91
C ALA A 71 -4.09 5.87 -16.68
N ARG A 72 -2.80 5.56 -16.77
CA ARG A 72 -1.79 6.35 -17.46
C ARG A 72 -1.16 5.51 -18.58
N PRO A 73 -0.80 6.09 -19.74
CA PRO A 73 -0.19 5.32 -20.82
C PRO A 73 1.12 4.67 -20.37
N VAL A 74 1.37 3.44 -20.80
CA VAL A 74 2.68 2.81 -20.66
C VAL A 74 3.54 3.16 -21.87
N HIS A 75 4.74 3.66 -21.62
CA HIS A 75 5.74 3.92 -22.65
C HIS A 75 6.85 2.86 -22.56
N GLY A 76 6.86 1.89 -23.47
CA GLY A 76 7.86 0.82 -23.51
C GLY A 76 7.26 -0.59 -23.47
N PRO A 77 8.11 -1.63 -23.38
CA PRO A 77 7.66 -3.02 -23.33
C PRO A 77 6.98 -3.33 -22.00
N VAL A 78 5.94 -4.16 -22.07
CA VAL A 78 5.22 -4.72 -20.91
C VAL A 78 5.33 -6.24 -20.95
N PRO A 79 5.88 -6.91 -19.92
CA PRO A 79 6.55 -6.33 -18.75
C PRO A 79 7.94 -5.74 -19.09
N GLY A 80 8.34 -4.70 -18.36
CA GLY A 80 9.70 -4.16 -18.40
C GLY A 80 10.72 -5.04 -17.65
N PRO A 81 12.03 -4.71 -17.71
CA PRO A 81 13.08 -5.49 -17.05
C PRO A 81 12.98 -5.53 -15.52
N THR A 82 12.36 -4.51 -14.92
CA THR A 82 12.15 -4.37 -13.46
C THR A 82 10.83 -4.95 -12.97
N ASP A 83 10.03 -5.53 -13.86
CA ASP A 83 8.63 -5.83 -13.58
C ASP A 83 8.44 -7.32 -13.36
N ILE A 84 7.37 -7.68 -12.65
CA ILE A 84 6.93 -9.08 -12.49
C ILE A 84 5.56 -9.21 -13.16
N ALA A 85 5.44 -10.13 -14.10
CA ALA A 85 4.15 -10.50 -14.69
C ALA A 85 3.51 -11.65 -13.91
N ILE A 86 2.22 -11.54 -13.62
CA ILE A 86 1.38 -12.55 -12.97
C ILE A 86 0.09 -12.63 -13.81
N GLY A 87 -0.02 -13.67 -14.63
CA GLY A 87 -1.05 -13.73 -15.66
C GLY A 87 -0.97 -12.55 -16.63
N LYS A 88 -2.08 -11.81 -16.77
CA LYS A 88 -2.17 -10.60 -17.62
C LYS A 88 -1.80 -9.30 -16.90
N LEU A 89 -1.70 -9.33 -15.57
CA LEU A 89 -1.30 -8.18 -14.79
C LEU A 89 0.23 -8.18 -14.64
N SER A 90 0.85 -7.01 -14.72
CA SER A 90 2.26 -6.88 -14.34
C SER A 90 2.46 -5.79 -13.29
N PHE A 91 3.36 -6.05 -12.34
CA PHE A 91 3.75 -5.11 -11.29
C PHE A 91 5.04 -4.41 -11.68
N GLY A 92 4.89 -3.17 -12.15
CA GLY A 92 5.96 -2.24 -12.49
C GLY A 92 6.87 -1.97 -11.29
N GLY A 93 8.18 -2.23 -11.45
CA GLY A 93 9.18 -2.00 -10.41
C GLY A 93 9.26 -3.07 -9.31
N ALA A 94 8.46 -4.14 -9.38
CA ALA A 94 8.45 -5.17 -8.34
C ALA A 94 9.80 -5.88 -8.14
N ARG A 95 10.60 -6.09 -9.19
CA ARG A 95 11.96 -6.65 -9.06
C ARG A 95 12.93 -5.67 -8.42
N ALA A 96 12.74 -4.36 -8.63
CA ALA A 96 13.54 -3.34 -7.97
C ALA A 96 13.22 -3.32 -6.46
N ALA A 97 11.94 -3.41 -6.09
CA ALA A 97 11.49 -3.48 -4.70
C ALA A 97 12.08 -4.66 -3.93
N ALA A 98 12.27 -5.81 -4.58
CA ALA A 98 12.88 -7.00 -3.97
C ALA A 98 14.33 -6.78 -3.50
N ASN A 99 15.02 -5.80 -4.06
CA ASN A 99 16.44 -5.52 -3.84
C ASN A 99 16.71 -4.10 -3.31
N LEU A 100 15.67 -3.39 -2.84
CA LEU A 100 15.83 -2.03 -2.31
C LEU A 100 16.79 -2.05 -1.10
N PRO A 101 17.75 -1.13 -0.98
CA PRO A 101 18.50 -0.97 0.26
C PRO A 101 17.55 -0.72 1.42
N SER A 102 17.79 -1.34 2.59
CA SER A 102 16.92 -1.21 3.77
C SER A 102 16.77 0.22 4.30
N THR A 103 17.65 1.13 3.88
CA THR A 103 17.63 2.56 4.22
C THR A 103 16.71 3.40 3.34
N ASP A 104 16.22 2.83 2.22
CA ASP A 104 15.61 3.60 1.14
C ASP A 104 14.11 3.35 0.99
N ALA A 105 13.57 2.38 1.74
CA ALA A 105 12.12 2.16 1.80
C ALA A 105 11.49 3.23 2.70
N PRO A 106 10.57 4.07 2.21
CA PRO A 106 9.96 5.11 3.02
C PRO A 106 9.16 4.46 4.15
N ILE A 107 9.64 4.69 5.38
CA ILE A 107 8.91 4.36 6.60
C ILE A 107 7.78 5.39 6.70
N LEU A 108 6.56 4.91 6.56
CA LEU A 108 5.35 5.65 6.87
C LEU A 108 5.13 5.66 8.39
N ASP A 109 4.14 6.44 8.83
CA ASP A 109 3.76 6.50 10.24
C ASP A 109 3.51 5.10 10.83
N HIS A 110 3.79 4.97 12.13
CA HIS A 110 3.58 3.74 12.90
C HIS A 110 4.40 2.51 12.44
N GLY A 111 5.55 2.73 11.78
CA GLY A 111 6.45 1.64 11.38
C GLY A 111 5.94 0.82 10.21
N SER A 112 5.04 1.40 9.40
CA SER A 112 4.59 0.80 8.14
C SER A 112 5.53 1.20 6.99
N THR A 113 5.62 0.39 5.95
CA THR A 113 6.53 0.65 4.82
C THR A 113 5.78 0.53 3.51
N PHE A 114 5.89 1.56 2.66
CA PHE A 114 5.22 1.60 1.36
C PHE A 114 6.17 1.31 0.20
N TYR A 115 5.80 0.30 -0.57
CA TYR A 115 6.48 -0.12 -1.78
C TYR A 115 5.65 0.30 -3.00
N LYS A 116 6.01 1.43 -3.58
CA LYS A 116 5.37 1.93 -4.80
C LYS A 116 5.58 0.94 -5.95
N MET A 117 4.48 0.49 -6.56
CA MET A 117 4.48 -0.41 -7.70
C MET A 117 3.41 0.01 -8.70
N GLY A 118 3.74 0.04 -9.99
CA GLY A 118 2.72 0.26 -11.01
C GLY A 118 1.94 -1.03 -11.24
N ALA A 119 0.61 -0.99 -11.30
CA ALA A 119 -0.15 -2.10 -11.88
C ALA A 119 -0.29 -1.82 -13.38
N GLN A 120 0.15 -2.71 -14.26
CA GLN A 120 0.08 -2.50 -15.72
C GLN A 120 -0.79 -3.57 -16.38
N LEU A 121 -1.70 -3.13 -17.25
CA LEU A 121 -2.62 -3.99 -17.99
C LEU A 121 -2.52 -3.80 -19.50
N PRO A 122 -2.67 -4.89 -20.29
CA PRO A 122 -2.94 -4.81 -21.72
C PRO A 122 -4.20 -4.01 -22.04
N ALA A 123 -4.31 -3.60 -23.30
CA ALA A 123 -5.48 -2.94 -23.86
C ALA A 123 -6.79 -3.69 -23.58
N ASN A 124 -7.87 -2.96 -23.27
CA ASN A 124 -9.23 -3.48 -23.12
C ASN A 124 -9.37 -4.68 -22.15
N THR A 125 -8.55 -4.73 -21.10
CA THR A 125 -8.60 -5.77 -20.07
C THR A 125 -8.90 -5.18 -18.70
N SER A 126 -9.48 -5.99 -17.82
CA SER A 126 -9.45 -5.76 -16.38
C SER A 126 -8.69 -6.87 -15.69
N ALA A 127 -8.13 -6.58 -14.52
CA ALA A 127 -7.63 -7.59 -13.63
C ALA A 127 -7.86 -7.21 -12.16
N THR A 128 -8.20 -8.22 -11.37
CA THR A 128 -8.28 -8.10 -9.92
C THR A 128 -7.02 -8.70 -9.31
N VAL A 129 -6.35 -7.94 -8.46
CA VAL A 129 -5.31 -8.43 -7.55
C VAL A 129 -5.91 -8.55 -6.15
N THR A 130 -5.62 -9.64 -5.48
CA THR A 130 -6.02 -9.88 -4.10
C THR A 130 -4.82 -10.36 -3.29
N ILE A 131 -4.57 -9.75 -2.13
CA ILE A 131 -3.64 -10.30 -1.14
C ILE A 131 -4.31 -11.51 -0.51
N VAL A 132 -3.64 -12.66 -0.52
CA VAL A 132 -4.15 -13.91 0.05
C VAL A 132 -3.41 -14.25 1.34
N ALA A 133 -3.95 -15.22 2.08
CA ALA A 133 -3.34 -15.67 3.34
C ALA A 133 -1.91 -16.20 3.11
N PRO A 134 -0.99 -16.04 4.09
CA PRO A 134 -1.24 -15.54 5.45
C PRO A 134 -1.16 -14.02 5.60
N GLU A 135 -0.76 -13.25 4.57
CA GLU A 135 -0.42 -11.83 4.73
C GLU A 135 -1.59 -10.85 4.84
N VAL A 136 -2.84 -11.32 4.80
CA VAL A 136 -4.07 -10.50 4.79
C VAL A 136 -4.25 -9.58 6.01
N SER A 137 -3.55 -9.84 7.12
CA SER A 137 -3.54 -9.01 8.33
C SER A 137 -2.37 -8.02 8.38
N GLU A 138 -1.37 -8.18 7.53
CA GLU A 138 -0.07 -7.51 7.64
C GLU A 138 0.29 -6.72 6.37
N ALA A 139 -0.49 -6.87 5.31
CA ALA A 139 -0.28 -6.18 4.05
C ALA A 139 -1.60 -5.62 3.48
N THR A 140 -1.51 -4.44 2.86
CA THR A 140 -2.61 -3.85 2.09
C THR A 140 -2.11 -3.31 0.75
N ILE A 141 -3.02 -3.18 -0.20
CA ILE A 141 -2.79 -2.49 -1.47
C ILE A 141 -3.28 -1.06 -1.31
N ILE A 142 -2.48 -0.08 -1.72
CA ILE A 142 -2.91 1.31 -1.85
C ILE A 142 -2.83 1.69 -3.33
N ALA A 143 -3.98 1.97 -3.92
CA ALA A 143 -4.07 2.67 -5.19
C ALA A 143 -4.08 4.19 -4.93
N GLU A 144 -3.53 5.00 -5.84
CA GLU A 144 -3.45 6.46 -5.70
C GLU A 144 -4.81 7.11 -5.40
N THR A 145 -5.88 6.56 -5.96
CA THR A 145 -7.27 7.02 -5.82
C THR A 145 -8.10 6.21 -4.81
N GLY A 146 -7.47 5.21 -4.20
CA GLY A 146 -8.11 4.32 -3.24
C GLY A 146 -8.13 4.87 -1.82
N PRO A 147 -8.74 4.11 -0.89
CA PRO A 147 -8.70 4.44 0.53
C PRO A 147 -7.26 4.49 1.06
N LYS A 148 -6.93 5.54 1.82
CA LYS A 148 -5.60 5.70 2.45
C LYS A 148 -5.25 4.59 3.45
N SER A 149 -6.25 3.94 4.03
CA SER A 149 -6.08 2.75 4.87
C SER A 149 -5.61 1.52 4.09
N GLY A 150 -5.67 1.57 2.76
CA GLY A 150 -5.47 0.44 1.88
C GLY A 150 -6.66 -0.51 1.85
N THR A 151 -6.56 -1.47 0.94
CA THR A 151 -7.57 -2.48 0.64
C THR A 151 -6.90 -3.84 0.47
N ARG A 152 -7.65 -4.93 0.60
CA ARG A 152 -7.11 -6.29 0.37
C ARG A 152 -7.15 -6.69 -1.09
N SER A 153 -8.07 -6.09 -1.84
CA SER A 153 -8.30 -6.41 -3.24
C SER A 153 -8.51 -5.13 -4.05
N VAL A 154 -7.91 -5.08 -5.25
CA VAL A 154 -8.10 -3.99 -6.22
C VAL A 154 -8.41 -4.58 -7.59
N THR A 155 -9.46 -4.09 -8.24
CA THR A 155 -9.67 -4.31 -9.67
C THR A 155 -9.22 -3.09 -10.46
N TYR A 156 -8.29 -3.29 -11.39
CA TYR A 156 -7.88 -2.30 -12.38
C TYR A 156 -8.63 -2.57 -13.68
N THR A 157 -9.10 -1.53 -14.35
CA THR A 157 -9.84 -1.65 -15.63
C THR A 157 -9.25 -0.74 -16.69
N ASN A 158 -8.72 -1.31 -17.78
CA ASN A 158 -8.25 -0.57 -18.94
C ASN A 158 -9.38 -0.40 -19.97
N CYS A 159 -9.80 0.84 -20.23
CA CYS A 159 -10.81 1.18 -21.25
C CYS A 159 -10.20 1.61 -22.59
N THR A 160 -8.88 1.51 -22.76
CA THR A 160 -8.17 1.98 -23.95
C THR A 160 -7.67 0.81 -24.78
N ASP A 161 -7.39 1.09 -26.05
CA ASP A 161 -6.80 0.18 -27.04
C ASP A 161 -5.28 0.01 -26.89
N THR A 162 -4.67 0.63 -25.88
CA THR A 162 -3.24 0.56 -25.58
C THR A 162 -3.01 0.08 -24.15
N ALA A 163 -1.79 -0.39 -23.84
CA ALA A 163 -1.45 -0.77 -22.48
C ALA A 163 -1.43 0.46 -21.56
N GLN A 164 -1.95 0.30 -20.35
CA GLN A 164 -2.05 1.36 -19.34
C GLN A 164 -1.51 0.88 -18.00
N TRP A 165 -1.17 1.83 -17.13
CA TRP A 165 -0.77 1.56 -15.76
C TRP A 165 -1.47 2.46 -14.74
N TRP A 166 -1.60 1.93 -13.53
CA TRP A 166 -2.11 2.64 -12.35
C TRP A 166 -0.99 2.83 -11.35
N VAL A 167 -0.98 4.01 -10.72
CA VAL A 167 -0.10 4.25 -9.57
C VAL A 167 -0.67 3.52 -8.37
N ALA A 168 0.07 2.53 -7.89
CA ALA A 168 -0.30 1.78 -6.70
C ALA A 168 0.94 1.42 -5.88
N GLY A 169 0.74 0.54 -4.91
CA GLY A 169 1.81 -0.10 -4.17
C GLY A 169 1.27 -0.98 -3.06
N PHE A 170 2.20 -1.63 -2.37
CA PHE A 170 1.91 -2.45 -1.20
C PHE A 170 2.40 -1.74 0.06
N VAL A 171 1.59 -1.76 1.11
CA VAL A 171 2.01 -1.38 2.46
C VAL A 171 2.22 -2.65 3.28
N LEU A 172 3.36 -2.72 3.97
CA LEU A 172 3.57 -3.65 5.06
C LEU A 172 3.34 -2.95 6.40
N TRP A 173 2.52 -3.53 7.25
CA TRP A 173 2.18 -2.97 8.56
C TRP A 173 3.09 -3.56 9.65
N GLY A 174 3.70 -2.68 10.46
CA GLY A 174 4.55 -3.07 11.58
C GLY A 174 5.88 -3.73 11.20
N ARG A 175 6.27 -3.70 9.93
CA ARG A 175 7.53 -4.27 9.43
C ARG A 175 8.04 -3.53 8.19
N GLN A 176 9.35 -3.66 7.98
CA GLN A 176 10.04 -3.04 6.86
C GLN A 176 10.13 -3.96 5.65
N THR A 177 10.30 -5.25 5.84
CA THR A 177 10.48 -6.22 4.75
C THR A 177 9.48 -7.36 4.87
N GLY A 178 9.17 -8.02 3.75
CA GLY A 178 8.24 -9.14 3.75
C GLY A 178 7.99 -9.73 2.36
N CYS A 179 7.39 -10.90 2.35
CA CYS A 179 6.87 -11.55 1.16
C CYS A 179 5.36 -11.40 1.16
N VAL A 180 4.75 -11.01 0.05
CA VAL A 180 3.29 -10.86 -0.06
C VAL A 180 2.77 -11.81 -1.11
N THR A 181 1.94 -12.76 -0.70
CA THR A 181 1.27 -13.66 -1.64
C THR A 181 0.09 -12.94 -2.27
N VAL A 182 0.07 -12.89 -3.60
CA VAL A 182 -1.02 -12.30 -4.36
C VAL A 182 -1.61 -13.30 -5.33
N GLU A 183 -2.91 -13.17 -5.54
CA GLU A 183 -3.65 -13.86 -6.56
C GLU A 183 -4.21 -12.83 -7.54
N THR A 184 -4.07 -13.10 -8.84
CA THR A 184 -4.56 -12.24 -9.90
C THR A 184 -5.51 -13.00 -10.80
N THR A 185 -6.64 -12.39 -11.15
CA THR A 185 -7.56 -12.87 -12.19
C THR A 185 -7.75 -11.77 -13.23
N SER A 186 -7.91 -12.11 -14.50
CA SER A 186 -8.12 -11.13 -15.56
C SER A 186 -9.37 -11.42 -16.39
N SER A 187 -10.01 -10.40 -16.96
CA SER A 187 -11.09 -10.60 -17.93
C SER A 187 -10.65 -11.33 -19.19
N ALA A 188 -9.37 -11.22 -19.58
CA ALA A 188 -8.81 -11.92 -20.74
C ALA A 188 -8.33 -13.34 -20.44
N ASP A 189 -8.15 -13.68 -19.16
CA ASP A 189 -7.87 -15.02 -18.66
C ASP A 189 -8.37 -15.11 -17.22
N PRO A 190 -9.57 -15.67 -17.01
CA PRO A 190 -10.21 -15.69 -15.69
C PRO A 190 -9.57 -16.70 -14.74
N THR A 191 -8.59 -17.49 -15.20
CA THR A 191 -7.89 -18.47 -14.36
C THR A 191 -7.04 -17.74 -13.31
N PRO A 192 -7.26 -17.98 -12.00
CA PRO A 192 -6.44 -17.38 -10.97
C PRO A 192 -4.96 -17.75 -11.12
N GLN A 193 -4.11 -16.74 -11.14
CA GLN A 193 -2.65 -16.88 -11.17
C GLN A 193 -2.09 -16.38 -9.86
N ARG A 194 -1.26 -17.18 -9.20
CA ARG A 194 -0.68 -16.85 -7.89
C ARG A 194 0.81 -16.58 -8.02
N ALA A 195 1.30 -15.59 -7.28
CA ALA A 195 2.73 -15.38 -7.10
C ALA A 195 3.03 -14.77 -5.73
N VAL A 196 4.31 -14.79 -5.35
CA VAL A 196 4.81 -14.08 -4.18
C VAL A 196 5.66 -12.89 -4.62
N ILE A 197 5.31 -11.70 -4.13
CA ILE A 197 6.05 -10.46 -4.36
C ILE A 197 7.00 -10.24 -3.17
N SER A 198 8.29 -10.10 -3.45
CA SER A 198 9.30 -9.76 -2.45
C SER A 198 9.38 -8.24 -2.25
N LEU A 199 9.12 -7.79 -1.03
CA LEU A 199 9.21 -6.41 -0.60
C LEU A 199 10.45 -6.27 0.28
N ASN A 200 11.61 -6.12 -0.37
CA ASN A 200 12.94 -6.13 0.25
C ASN A 200 13.21 -7.34 1.17
N ALA A 201 12.57 -8.47 0.91
CA ALA A 201 12.80 -9.71 1.65
C ALA A 201 13.87 -10.60 0.99
N GLY A 202 14.42 -10.18 -0.17
CA GLY A 202 15.27 -11.03 -0.99
C GLY A 202 14.47 -12.22 -1.53
N LYS A 203 14.93 -13.44 -1.24
CA LYS A 203 14.29 -14.67 -1.73
C LYS A 203 13.04 -15.00 -0.90
N CYS A 204 11.89 -15.04 -1.57
CA CYS A 204 10.63 -15.51 -1.00
C CYS A 204 10.38 -16.99 -1.28
N PRO A 205 9.56 -17.68 -0.47
CA PRO A 205 9.06 -19.00 -0.81
C PRO A 205 8.24 -18.98 -2.10
N PRO A 206 8.11 -20.12 -2.81
CA PRO A 206 7.21 -20.23 -3.94
C PRO A 206 5.76 -20.03 -3.49
N ALA A 207 4.90 -19.63 -4.43
CA ALA A 207 3.49 -19.30 -4.23
C ALA A 207 2.57 -20.53 -4.17
#